data_AF-A0A1S4F498-F1
#
_entry.id   AF-A0A1S4F498-F1
#
_cell.length_a   1.000
_cell.length_b   1.000
_cell.length_c   1.000
_cell.angle_alpha   90.00
_cell.angle_beta   90.00
_cell.angle_gamma   90.00
#
_symmetry.space_group_name_H-M   'P 1'
#
loop_
_entity.id
_entity.type
_entity.pdbx_description
1 polymer ?
#
loop_
_entity_poly.entity_id
_entity_poly.type
_entity_poly.pdbx_seq_one_letter_code
_entity_poly.pdbx_strand_id
1 'polypeptide(L)'
;MPEHTPAPTPSRAIYGFCLFLLFKTLFILYVLWAFIPTSILDGFGLTYLPDKYFALFIPILVLVGLTFFAFLIYPSLSLAMMPDVASVCTITDRFTIVRCQYQYPDRQRCNQKIDAVYRDSWAAKPFCSKHSIRVTTASDLRSSVRISNYCDCPEEERCLLRKDPGHLAKLRAKQMVPAVADLNMGEVSRVLYRKRRR
;
A
#
# COMPACT_ATOMS: atom_id res chain seq x y z
N MET A 1 -8.81 -20.49 21.71
CA MET A 1 -8.07 -19.70 22.72
C MET A 1 -7.41 -18.53 22.01
N PRO A 2 -7.61 -17.27 22.43
CA PRO A 2 -6.96 -16.12 21.82
C PRO A 2 -5.59 -15.91 22.47
N GLU A 3 -4.57 -16.66 22.05
CA GLU A 3 -3.19 -16.52 22.55
C GLU A 3 -2.42 -15.34 21.91
N HIS A 4 -3.03 -14.65 20.94
CA HIS A 4 -2.41 -13.54 20.21
C HIS A 4 -2.83 -12.15 20.68
N THR A 5 -3.37 -12.03 21.89
CA THR A 5 -3.65 -10.70 22.45
C THR A 5 -2.31 -10.07 22.89
N PRO A 6 -1.92 -8.88 22.41
CA PRO A 6 -0.69 -8.19 22.81
C PRO A 6 -0.72 -7.66 24.26
N ALA A 7 -1.73 -8.05 25.04
CA ALA A 7 -1.92 -7.60 26.40
C ALA A 7 -0.79 -8.13 27.31
N PRO A 8 -0.31 -7.32 28.27
CA PRO A 8 0.71 -7.74 29.22
C PRO A 8 0.12 -8.82 30.14
N THR A 9 0.39 -10.09 29.81
CA THR A 9 0.06 -11.22 30.68
C THR A 9 1.19 -11.47 31.66
N PRO A 10 0.89 -11.85 32.91
CA PRO A 10 1.92 -12.10 33.93
C PRO A 10 2.87 -13.24 33.51
N SER A 11 2.37 -14.24 32.79
CA SER A 11 3.20 -15.32 32.22
C SER A 11 4.26 -14.80 31.25
N ARG A 12 3.91 -13.86 30.37
CA ARG A 12 4.85 -13.27 29.40
C ARG A 12 5.93 -12.41 30.07
N ALA A 13 5.58 -11.72 31.16
CA ALA A 13 6.54 -10.94 31.95
C ALA A 13 7.61 -11.81 32.62
N ILE A 14 7.22 -12.99 33.13
CA ILE A 14 8.16 -13.93 33.77
C ILE A 14 9.22 -14.42 32.77
N TYR A 15 8.82 -14.79 31.55
CA TYR A 15 9.78 -15.21 30.53
C TYR A 15 10.79 -14.10 30.19
N GLY A 16 10.31 -12.86 30.02
CA GLY A 16 11.18 -11.72 29.77
C GLY A 16 12.16 -11.48 30.92
N PHE A 17 11.70 -11.62 32.16
CA PHE A 17 12.54 -11.46 33.34
C PHE A 17 13.61 -12.56 33.47
N CYS A 18 13.23 -13.83 33.29
CA CYS A 18 14.18 -14.95 33.29
C CYS A 18 15.23 -14.79 32.19
N LEU A 19 14.80 -14.38 30.98
CA LEU A 19 15.69 -14.14 29.86
C LEU A 19 16.62 -12.95 30.13
N PHE A 20 16.13 -11.87 30.73
CA PHE A 20 16.95 -10.74 31.17
C PHE A 20 18.04 -11.16 32.17
N LEU A 21 17.68 -11.94 33.21
CA LEU A 21 18.66 -12.44 34.16
C LEU A 21 19.71 -13.33 33.50
N LEU A 22 19.27 -14.23 32.60
CA LEU A 22 20.16 -15.12 31.85
C LEU A 22 21.12 -14.36 30.95
N PHE A 23 20.66 -13.37 30.18
CA PHE A 23 21.55 -12.57 29.35
C PHE A 23 22.50 -11.72 30.19
N LYS A 24 22.05 -11.20 31.34
CA LYS A 24 22.90 -10.44 32.26
C LYS A 24 24.02 -11.31 32.84
N THR A 25 23.71 -12.53 33.29
CA THR A 25 24.72 -13.44 33.83
C THR A 25 25.70 -13.91 32.76
N LEU A 26 25.21 -14.26 31.56
CA LEU A 26 26.07 -14.62 30.42
C LEU A 26 26.96 -13.46 29.99
N PHE A 27 26.46 -12.22 30.00
CA PHE A 27 27.24 -11.04 29.67
C PHE A 27 28.38 -10.81 30.68
N ILE A 28 28.10 -10.94 31.97
CA ILE A 28 29.14 -10.82 33.02
C ILE A 28 30.20 -11.92 32.84
N LEU A 29 29.77 -13.17 32.61
CA LEU A 29 30.69 -14.28 32.37
C LEU A 29 31.55 -14.06 31.12
N TYR A 30 30.95 -13.53 30.05
CA TYR A 30 31.65 -13.19 28.82
C TYR A 30 32.69 -12.08 29.01
N VAL A 31 32.34 -11.01 29.72
CA VAL A 31 33.27 -9.92 30.04
C VAL A 31 34.41 -10.44 30.92
N LEU A 32 34.09 -11.22 31.95
CA LEU A 32 35.09 -11.84 32.82
C LEU A 32 36.06 -12.71 32.01
N TRP A 33 35.53 -13.56 31.14
CA TRP A 33 36.34 -14.34 30.21
C TRP A 33 37.18 -13.45 29.29
N ALA A 34 36.63 -12.39 28.70
CA ALA A 34 37.35 -11.54 27.75
C ALA A 34 38.55 -10.81 28.38
N PHE A 35 38.43 -10.35 29.64
CA PHE A 35 39.48 -9.58 30.32
C PHE A 35 40.51 -10.43 31.07
N ILE A 36 40.16 -11.65 31.50
CA ILE A 36 41.11 -12.52 32.20
C ILE A 36 42.15 -13.09 31.20
N PRO A 37 43.46 -12.95 31.47
CA PRO A 37 44.50 -13.51 30.62
C PRO A 37 44.46 -15.05 30.60
N THR A 38 44.87 -15.63 29.48
CA THR A 38 44.84 -17.09 29.25
C THR A 38 45.68 -17.87 30.26
N SER A 39 46.82 -17.33 30.69
CA SER A 39 47.69 -17.95 31.70
C SER A 39 46.99 -18.23 33.03
N ILE A 40 46.08 -17.34 33.46
CA ILE A 40 45.30 -17.55 34.69
C ILE A 40 44.23 -18.62 34.45
N LEU A 41 43.58 -18.61 33.28
CA LEU A 41 42.56 -19.60 32.90
C LEU A 41 43.16 -21.01 32.79
N ASP A 42 44.36 -21.15 32.25
CA ASP A 42 45.09 -22.42 32.19
C ASP A 42 45.39 -22.97 33.60
N GLY A 43 45.69 -22.08 34.55
CA GLY A 43 45.86 -22.44 35.96
C GLY A 43 44.58 -22.95 36.63
N PHE A 44 43.40 -22.54 36.15
CA PHE A 44 42.10 -23.07 36.56
C PHE A 44 41.68 -24.36 35.81
N GLY A 45 42.52 -24.87 34.89
CA GLY A 45 42.25 -26.07 34.10
C GLY A 45 41.37 -25.84 32.86
N LEU A 46 41.18 -24.57 32.45
CA LEU A 46 40.35 -24.17 31.31
C LEU A 46 41.16 -24.02 30.02
N THR A 47 41.80 -25.10 29.58
CA THR A 47 42.80 -25.09 28.49
C THR A 47 42.23 -25.11 27.06
N TYR A 48 40.93 -25.37 26.89
CA TYR A 48 40.29 -25.56 25.58
C TYR A 48 39.33 -24.43 25.18
N LEU A 49 39.46 -23.23 25.75
CA LEU A 49 38.62 -22.11 25.33
C LEU A 49 39.05 -21.53 23.98
N PRO A 50 38.09 -20.96 23.21
CA PRO A 50 38.41 -20.31 21.94
C PRO A 50 39.37 -19.14 22.13
N ASP A 51 40.07 -18.77 21.06
CA ASP A 51 41.00 -17.64 21.08
C ASP A 51 40.30 -16.33 21.50
N LYS A 52 41.02 -15.45 22.19
CA LYS A 52 40.51 -14.17 22.68
C LYS A 52 40.06 -13.25 21.54
N TYR A 53 40.56 -13.46 20.32
CA TYR A 53 40.06 -12.79 19.13
C TYR A 53 38.53 -12.89 18.98
N PHE A 54 37.92 -14.02 19.39
CA PHE A 54 36.46 -14.19 19.35
C PHE A 54 35.72 -13.19 20.24
N ALA A 55 36.35 -12.66 21.28
CA ALA A 55 35.79 -11.59 22.11
C ALA A 55 35.57 -10.29 21.31
N LEU A 56 36.34 -10.04 20.26
CA LEU A 56 36.11 -8.88 19.37
C LEU A 56 35.25 -9.24 18.18
N PHE A 57 35.40 -10.46 17.66
CA PHE A 57 34.68 -10.90 16.47
C PHE A 57 33.16 -11.04 16.70
N ILE A 58 32.73 -11.62 17.82
CA ILE A 58 31.31 -11.79 18.17
C ILE A 58 30.54 -10.47 18.18
N PRO A 59 30.97 -9.41 18.90
CA PRO A 59 30.22 -8.15 18.91
C PRO A 59 30.20 -7.47 17.54
N ILE A 60 31.27 -7.58 16.75
CA ILE A 60 31.30 -7.07 15.37
C ILE A 60 30.28 -7.82 14.50
N LEU A 61 30.23 -9.15 14.58
CA LEU A 61 29.23 -9.94 13.87
C LEU A 61 27.79 -9.58 14.25
N VAL A 62 27.51 -9.37 15.54
CA VAL A 62 26.19 -8.94 16.01
C VAL A 62 25.84 -7.57 15.43
N LEU A 63 26.79 -6.62 15.41
CA LEU A 63 26.57 -5.29 14.84
C LEU A 63 26.31 -5.35 13.32
N VAL A 64 27.08 -6.14 12.58
CA VAL A 64 26.89 -6.36 11.14
C VAL A 64 25.55 -7.04 10.87
N GLY A 65 25.19 -8.06 11.65
CA GLY A 65 23.90 -8.73 11.54
C GLY A 65 22.72 -7.79 11.84
N LEU A 66 22.84 -6.95 12.86
CA LEU A 66 21.80 -6.00 13.25
C LEU A 66 21.63 -4.88 12.23
N THR A 67 22.72 -4.36 11.66
CA THR A 67 22.66 -3.37 10.58
C THR A 67 22.07 -3.96 9.31
N PHE A 68 22.49 -5.17 8.91
CA PHE A 68 21.90 -5.88 7.78
C PHE A 68 20.40 -6.13 7.98
N PHE A 69 20.02 -6.56 9.19
CA PHE A 69 18.61 -6.78 9.52
C PHE A 69 17.79 -5.49 9.47
N ALA A 70 18.28 -4.41 10.09
CA ALA A 70 17.54 -3.15 10.21
C ALA A 70 17.39 -2.41 8.87
N PHE A 71 18.43 -2.41 8.03
CA PHE A 71 18.44 -1.64 6.79
C PHE A 71 18.02 -2.43 5.55
N LEU A 72 18.25 -3.75 5.53
CA LEU A 72 17.97 -4.56 4.35
C LEU A 72 16.79 -5.48 4.57
N ILE A 73 16.86 -6.36 5.57
CA ILE A 73 15.84 -7.40 5.77
C ILE A 73 14.50 -6.76 6.15
N TYR A 74 14.49 -5.90 7.17
CA TYR A 74 13.25 -5.34 7.71
C TYR A 74 12.50 -4.49 6.66
N PRO A 75 13.10 -3.51 5.97
CA PRO A 75 12.39 -2.74 4.94
C PRO A 75 11.97 -3.60 3.76
N SER A 76 12.79 -4.58 3.34
CA SER A 76 12.45 -5.47 2.23
C SER A 76 11.24 -6.34 2.56
N LEU A 77 11.19 -6.88 3.78
CA LEU A 77 10.06 -7.68 4.23
C LEU A 77 8.80 -6.82 4.43
N SER A 78 8.95 -5.61 4.98
CA SER A 78 7.85 -4.65 5.07
C SER A 78 7.26 -4.31 3.69
N LEU A 79 8.12 -4.07 2.70
CA LEU A 79 7.69 -3.82 1.31
C LEU A 79 7.04 -5.05 0.67
N ALA A 80 7.55 -6.25 0.93
CA ALA A 80 6.99 -7.50 0.40
C ALA A 80 5.60 -7.82 0.99
N MET A 81 5.32 -7.40 2.23
CA MET A 81 4.03 -7.60 2.88
C MET A 81 3.03 -6.48 2.58
N MET A 82 3.46 -5.35 2.01
CA MET A 82 2.56 -4.26 1.65
C MET A 82 1.70 -4.62 0.42
N PRO A 83 0.41 -4.24 0.42
CA PRO A 83 -0.42 -4.37 -0.77
C PRO A 83 0.10 -3.48 -1.90
N ASP A 84 -0.31 -3.76 -3.14
CA ASP A 84 0.11 -2.98 -4.30
C ASP A 84 -0.11 -1.48 -4.07
N VAL A 85 0.85 -0.66 -4.52
CA VAL A 85 0.85 0.79 -4.32
C VAL A 85 -0.36 1.47 -4.95
N ALA A 86 -0.96 0.85 -5.98
CA ALA A 86 -2.16 1.33 -6.64
C ALA A 86 -3.45 0.72 -6.07
N SER A 87 -3.40 -0.05 -4.99
CA SER A 87 -4.61 -0.55 -4.33
C SER A 87 -5.28 0.56 -3.50
N VAL A 88 -6.60 0.69 -3.64
CA VAL A 88 -7.40 1.72 -2.93
C VAL A 88 -7.39 1.49 -1.40
N CYS A 89 -7.18 0.24 -0.98
CA CYS A 89 -7.04 -0.18 0.41
C CYS A 89 -5.90 0.55 1.16
N THR A 90 -4.92 1.09 0.44
CA THR A 90 -3.81 1.86 1.05
C THR A 90 -4.27 3.22 1.59
N ILE A 91 -5.30 3.83 0.99
CA ILE A 91 -5.80 5.16 1.36
C ILE A 91 -7.12 5.09 2.13
N THR A 92 -7.94 4.07 1.87
CA THR A 92 -9.26 3.92 2.47
C THR A 92 -9.31 2.76 3.43
N ASP A 93 -9.89 2.99 4.60
CA ASP A 93 -10.15 1.96 5.61
C ASP A 93 -11.65 1.57 5.65
N ARG A 94 -12.00 0.61 6.50
CA ARG A 94 -13.40 0.17 6.69
C ARG A 94 -14.30 1.27 7.25
N PHE A 95 -13.74 2.24 7.99
CA PHE A 95 -14.48 3.33 8.61
C PHE A 95 -14.58 4.58 7.74
N THR A 96 -14.01 4.58 6.53
CA THR A 96 -14.04 5.71 5.62
C THR A 96 -15.50 6.07 5.28
N ILE A 97 -15.85 7.33 5.53
CA ILE A 97 -17.21 7.86 5.29
C ILE A 97 -17.17 8.81 4.11
N VAL A 98 -17.80 8.41 3.00
CA VAL A 98 -18.05 9.30 1.87
C VAL A 98 -19.54 9.57 1.78
N ARG A 99 -19.90 10.85 1.70
CA ARG A 99 -21.29 11.32 1.60
C ARG A 99 -21.70 11.50 0.15
N CYS A 100 -22.99 11.28 -0.11
CA CYS A 100 -23.59 11.55 -1.40
C CYS A 100 -23.48 13.03 -1.79
N GLN A 101 -23.08 13.31 -3.04
CA GLN A 101 -22.95 14.67 -3.56
C GLN A 101 -24.25 15.24 -4.14
N TYR A 102 -25.35 14.48 -4.11
CA TYR A 102 -26.63 14.90 -4.68
C TYR A 102 -27.22 16.09 -3.91
N GLN A 103 -27.67 17.10 -4.67
CA GLN A 103 -28.36 18.28 -4.16
C GLN A 103 -29.81 18.28 -4.64
N TYR A 104 -30.74 18.40 -3.71
CA TYR A 104 -32.16 18.56 -4.00
C TYR A 104 -32.43 19.95 -4.62
N PRO A 105 -33.52 20.11 -5.40
CA PRO A 105 -33.92 21.42 -5.95
C PRO A 105 -34.13 22.49 -4.87
N ASP A 106 -34.44 22.07 -3.64
CA ASP A 106 -34.54 22.92 -2.44
C ASP A 106 -33.17 23.28 -1.81
N ARG A 107 -32.07 23.14 -2.57
CA ARG A 107 -30.66 23.31 -2.17
C ARG A 107 -30.14 22.44 -1.03
N GLN A 108 -30.97 21.59 -0.42
CA GLN A 108 -30.54 20.64 0.61
C GLN A 108 -29.66 19.52 0.02
N ARG A 109 -28.68 19.02 0.78
CA ARG A 109 -27.79 17.93 0.35
C ARG A 109 -28.23 16.59 0.92
N CYS A 110 -28.01 15.52 0.16
CA CYS A 110 -28.25 14.16 0.65
C CYS A 110 -27.21 13.78 1.73
N ASN A 111 -27.68 13.38 2.92
CA ASN A 111 -26.83 12.96 4.04
C ASN A 111 -26.51 11.46 4.09
N GLN A 112 -26.95 10.69 3.09
CA GLN A 112 -26.76 9.24 3.08
C GLN A 112 -25.29 8.87 2.78
N LYS A 113 -24.75 7.90 3.52
CA LYS A 113 -23.42 7.31 3.26
C LYS A 113 -23.44 6.50 1.96
N ILE A 114 -22.32 6.51 1.26
CA ILE A 114 -22.07 5.66 0.10
C ILE A 114 -21.41 4.36 0.57
N ASP A 115 -22.05 3.23 0.30
CA ASP A 115 -21.50 1.91 0.59
C ASP A 115 -20.55 1.47 -0.52
N ALA A 116 -19.37 0.94 -0.14
CA ALA A 116 -18.33 0.47 -1.06
C ALA A 116 -17.99 1.52 -2.15
N VAL A 117 -17.45 2.66 -1.69
CA VAL A 117 -17.09 3.83 -2.51
C VAL A 117 -16.21 3.46 -3.69
N TYR A 118 -15.25 2.58 -3.44
CA TYR A 118 -14.28 2.06 -4.38
C TYR A 118 -14.42 0.54 -4.35
N ARG A 119 -15.13 -0.06 -5.31
CA ARG A 119 -15.26 -1.52 -5.38
C ARG A 119 -13.97 -2.14 -5.90
N ASP A 120 -13.66 -1.86 -7.16
CA ASP A 120 -12.56 -2.49 -7.91
C ASP A 120 -11.70 -1.45 -8.67
N SER A 121 -11.95 -0.16 -8.48
CA SER A 121 -11.27 0.95 -9.20
C SER A 121 -11.18 2.21 -8.33
N TRP A 122 -10.30 3.13 -8.73
CA TRP A 122 -10.13 4.46 -8.12
C TRP A 122 -11.29 5.42 -8.38
N ALA A 123 -12.27 5.01 -9.17
CA ALA A 123 -13.47 5.79 -9.43
C ALA A 123 -14.42 5.76 -8.22
N ALA A 124 -14.38 6.83 -7.41
CA ALA A 124 -15.33 7.02 -6.33
C ALA A 124 -16.76 7.13 -6.88
N LYS A 125 -17.69 6.34 -6.36
CA LYS A 125 -19.12 6.58 -6.63
C LYS A 125 -19.53 7.92 -6.01
N PRO A 126 -20.06 8.89 -6.79
CA PRO A 126 -20.43 10.20 -6.24
C PRO A 126 -21.80 10.21 -5.55
N PHE A 127 -22.65 9.22 -5.83
CA PHE A 127 -24.04 9.16 -5.36
C PHE A 127 -24.33 7.88 -4.57
N CYS A 128 -25.25 7.99 -3.60
CA CYS A 128 -25.77 6.85 -2.84
C CYS A 128 -26.69 5.98 -3.71
N SER A 129 -27.00 4.75 -3.26
CA SER A 129 -27.87 3.81 -3.99
C SER A 129 -29.26 4.36 -4.36
N LYS A 130 -29.76 5.34 -3.61
CA LYS A 130 -31.04 6.03 -3.90
C LYS A 130 -30.94 7.07 -5.01
N HIS A 131 -29.77 7.69 -5.19
CA HIS A 131 -29.51 8.73 -6.19
C HIS A 131 -28.56 8.24 -7.29
N SER A 132 -28.20 6.95 -7.29
CA SER A 132 -27.44 6.35 -8.37
C SER A 132 -28.36 6.18 -9.58
N ILE A 133 -28.47 7.21 -10.39
CA ILE A 133 -29.07 7.15 -11.72
C ILE A 133 -28.16 6.21 -12.53
N ARG A 134 -28.42 4.88 -12.54
CA ARG A 134 -27.75 3.81 -13.33
C ARG A 134 -26.38 4.16 -13.95
N VAL A 135 -25.46 4.67 -13.16
CA VAL A 135 -24.09 4.98 -13.54
C VAL A 135 -23.26 4.55 -12.35
N THR A 136 -23.07 3.24 -12.26
CA THR A 136 -22.40 2.60 -11.13
C THR A 136 -20.93 2.32 -11.43
N THR A 137 -20.49 2.55 -12.67
CA THR A 137 -19.13 2.33 -13.15
C THR A 137 -18.78 3.31 -14.28
N ALA A 138 -17.48 3.54 -14.53
CA ALA A 138 -17.05 4.21 -15.75
C ALA A 138 -17.56 3.47 -17.01
N SER A 139 -17.74 2.14 -16.95
CA SER A 139 -18.41 1.36 -18.00
C SER A 139 -19.89 1.71 -18.20
N ASP A 140 -20.62 2.11 -17.16
CA ASP A 140 -22.02 2.55 -17.31
C ASP A 140 -22.09 3.94 -17.95
N LEU A 141 -21.13 4.83 -17.65
CA LEU A 141 -20.98 6.11 -18.33
C LEU A 141 -20.56 5.92 -19.81
N ARG A 142 -19.73 4.90 -20.10
CA ARG A 142 -19.38 4.47 -21.47
C ARG A 142 -20.59 3.99 -22.26
N SER A 143 -21.66 3.51 -21.60
CA SER A 143 -22.91 3.07 -22.26
C SER A 143 -23.95 4.19 -22.43
N SER A 144 -23.86 5.26 -21.63
CA SER A 144 -24.86 6.34 -21.60
C SER A 144 -24.56 7.47 -22.58
N VAL A 145 -23.31 7.65 -23.01
CA VAL A 145 -23.00 8.48 -24.19
C VAL A 145 -23.27 7.67 -25.46
N ARG A 146 -24.54 7.27 -25.67
CA ARG A 146 -24.98 6.86 -27.00
C ARG A 146 -24.86 8.09 -27.88
N ILE A 147 -23.93 8.06 -28.84
CA ILE A 147 -23.88 9.05 -29.91
C ILE A 147 -25.22 8.97 -30.63
N SER A 148 -26.14 9.87 -30.30
CA SER A 148 -27.49 9.94 -30.84
C SER A 148 -27.39 10.27 -32.34
N ASN A 149 -28.27 9.67 -33.14
CA ASN A 149 -28.35 9.95 -34.57
C ASN A 149 -29.05 11.30 -34.87
N TYR A 150 -29.30 12.11 -33.84
CA TYR A 150 -30.17 13.27 -33.90
C TYR A 150 -29.35 14.55 -33.69
N CYS A 151 -29.46 15.49 -34.65
CA CYS A 151 -28.78 16.79 -34.66
C CYS A 151 -29.81 17.85 -34.26
N ASP A 152 -29.67 18.45 -33.06
CA ASP A 152 -30.53 19.55 -32.57
C ASP A 152 -30.01 20.94 -33.00
N CYS A 153 -29.28 21.03 -34.12
CA CYS A 153 -28.70 22.30 -34.55
C CYS A 153 -29.80 23.25 -35.09
N PRO A 154 -29.87 24.51 -34.60
CA PRO A 154 -30.85 25.49 -35.06
C PRO A 154 -30.59 26.02 -36.48
N GLU A 155 -29.36 25.89 -36.99
CA GLU A 155 -28.97 26.27 -38.35
C GLU A 155 -28.59 25.03 -39.16
N GLU A 156 -29.41 24.67 -40.16
CA GLU A 156 -29.22 23.44 -40.95
C GLU A 156 -27.90 23.43 -41.76
N GLU A 157 -27.45 24.59 -42.24
CA GLU A 157 -26.26 24.70 -43.10
C GLU A 157 -24.93 24.42 -42.39
N ARG A 158 -24.91 24.44 -41.05
CA ARG A 158 -23.71 24.19 -40.23
C ARG A 158 -23.69 22.81 -39.58
N CYS A 159 -24.73 21.99 -39.73
CA CYS A 159 -24.77 20.66 -39.12
C CYS A 159 -23.78 19.69 -39.82
N LEU A 160 -22.66 19.41 -39.13
CA LEU A 160 -21.59 18.50 -39.58
C LEU A 160 -22.09 17.09 -39.90
N LEU A 161 -23.12 16.61 -39.18
CA LEU A 161 -23.73 15.29 -39.35
C LEU A 161 -24.39 15.10 -40.73
N ARG A 162 -24.89 16.19 -41.34
CA ARG A 162 -25.55 16.17 -42.65
C ARG A 162 -24.57 16.41 -43.79
N LYS A 163 -23.51 17.19 -43.56
CA LYS A 163 -22.40 17.38 -44.51
C LYS A 163 -21.56 16.11 -44.69
N ASP A 164 -21.29 15.38 -43.61
CA ASP A 164 -20.49 14.15 -43.62
C ASP A 164 -21.24 12.99 -42.93
N PRO A 165 -22.14 12.28 -43.62
CA PRO A 165 -22.94 11.19 -43.03
C PRO A 165 -22.07 10.02 -42.51
N GLY A 166 -20.85 9.86 -43.03
CA GLY A 166 -19.88 8.84 -42.59
C GLY A 166 -19.09 9.21 -41.33
N HIS A 167 -19.21 10.43 -40.81
CA HIS A 167 -18.44 10.89 -39.66
C HIS A 167 -18.81 10.13 -38.37
N LEU A 168 -20.09 9.79 -38.19
CA LEU A 168 -20.57 8.99 -37.07
C LEU A 168 -19.97 7.58 -37.02
N ALA A 169 -19.84 6.94 -38.18
CA ALA A 169 -19.24 5.61 -38.28
C ALA A 169 -17.76 5.65 -37.86
N LYS A 170 -17.03 6.70 -38.27
CA LYS A 170 -15.63 6.92 -37.87
C LYS A 170 -15.49 7.18 -36.37
N LEU A 171 -16.39 7.96 -35.77
CA LEU A 171 -16.36 8.23 -34.33
C LEU A 171 -16.68 6.97 -33.50
N ARG A 172 -17.65 6.15 -33.94
CA ARG A 172 -17.98 4.87 -33.28
C ARG A 172 -16.86 3.83 -33.40
N ALA A 173 -16.08 3.87 -34.48
CA ALA A 173 -14.96 2.97 -34.70
C ALA A 173 -13.70 3.35 -33.90
N LYS A 174 -13.61 4.59 -33.38
CA LYS A 174 -12.47 4.99 -32.54
C LYS A 174 -12.58 4.33 -31.17
N GLN A 175 -11.46 3.76 -30.70
CA GLN A 175 -11.37 3.27 -29.33
C GLN A 175 -11.56 4.43 -28.35
N MET A 176 -12.52 4.27 -27.45
CA MET A 176 -12.84 5.29 -26.46
C MET A 176 -11.71 5.41 -25.44
N VAL A 177 -11.28 6.63 -25.15
CA VAL A 177 -10.22 6.89 -24.17
C VAL A 177 -10.76 6.57 -22.77
N PRO A 178 -10.06 5.76 -21.96
CA PRO A 178 -10.49 5.49 -20.59
C PRO A 178 -10.47 6.77 -19.75
N ALA A 179 -11.30 6.82 -18.70
CA ALA A 179 -11.29 7.94 -17.78
C ALA A 179 -9.92 8.03 -17.08
N VAL A 180 -9.44 9.25 -16.82
CA VAL A 180 -8.13 9.49 -16.19
C VAL A 180 -7.99 8.75 -14.85
N ALA A 181 -9.10 8.58 -14.13
CA ALA A 181 -9.14 7.88 -12.85
C ALA A 181 -8.94 6.35 -12.97
N ASP A 182 -9.12 5.74 -14.14
CA ASP A 182 -8.96 4.30 -14.34
C ASP A 182 -7.51 3.91 -14.72
N LEU A 183 -6.64 4.90 -14.95
CA LEU A 183 -5.26 4.66 -15.39
C LEU A 183 -4.33 4.42 -14.21
N ASN A 184 -3.46 3.41 -14.31
CA ASN A 184 -2.41 3.20 -13.33
C ASN A 184 -1.43 4.39 -13.37
N MET A 185 -1.36 5.15 -12.27
CA MET A 185 -0.51 6.33 -12.15
C MET A 185 0.99 6.01 -12.37
N GLY A 186 1.41 4.79 -12.04
CA GLY A 186 2.74 4.27 -12.35
C GLY A 186 3.00 4.07 -13.84
N GLU A 187 2.01 3.59 -14.60
CA GLU A 187 2.11 3.47 -16.06
C GLU A 187 2.06 4.84 -16.74
N VAL A 188 1.15 5.72 -16.28
CA VAL A 188 1.02 7.08 -16.81
C VAL A 188 2.32 7.86 -16.60
N SER A 189 2.89 7.83 -15.40
CA SER A 189 4.18 8.48 -15.12
C SER A 189 5.31 7.89 -15.94
N ARG A 190 5.38 6.56 -16.11
CA ARG A 190 6.36 5.92 -17.01
C ARG A 190 6.22 6.40 -18.44
N VAL A 191 5.01 6.59 -18.96
CA VAL A 191 4.76 7.07 -20.32
C VAL A 191 5.12 8.55 -20.46
N LEU A 192 4.66 9.40 -19.54
CA LEU A 192 4.88 10.85 -19.57
C LEU A 192 6.36 11.22 -19.38
N TYR A 193 7.03 10.55 -18.45
CA TYR A 193 8.43 10.80 -18.12
C TYR A 193 9.39 9.84 -18.82
N ARG A 194 8.92 9.06 -19.81
CA ARG A 194 9.82 8.24 -20.64
C ARG A 194 10.74 9.19 -21.41
N LYS A 195 11.95 9.40 -20.90
CA LYS A 195 12.99 10.13 -21.62
C LYS A 195 13.23 9.40 -22.93
N ARG A 196 12.71 9.94 -24.05
CA ARG A 196 12.94 9.40 -25.39
C ARG A 196 14.45 9.53 -25.62
N ARG A 197 15.20 8.43 -25.47
CA ARG A 197 16.61 8.38 -25.89
C ARG A 197 16.59 8.74 -27.39
N ARG A 198 17.17 9.90 -27.71
CA ARG A 198 17.57 10.22 -29.08
C ARG A 198 18.73 9.32 -29.47
#